data_AF-A0A9D2T028-F1
#
_entry.id   AF-A0A9D2T028-F1
#
_cell.length_a   1.000
_cell.length_b   1.000
_cell.length_c   1.000
_cell.angle_alpha   90.00
_cell.angle_beta   90.00
_cell.angle_gamma   90.00
#
_symmetry.space_group_name_H-M   'P 1'
#
loop_
_entity.id
_entity.type
_entity.pdbx_description
1 polymer ?
#
loop_
_entity_poly.entity_id
_entity_poly.type
_entity_poly.pdbx_seq_one_letter_code
_entity_poly.pdbx_strand_id
1 'polypeptide(L)'
;MKHQLMVLSALFLCLALGACSPAGEGPVPLTQEEIDQVNAAFSSTVEEENVVWSTPVSGFFTSHYADVRELDFVEFLRYFPGDGTLEDTDQEEFAALAALPGTSLAEAYASGRWTSPSDLPVPVHRILRSSVDATLEEWAGITTEDLRSTDGVLYLEAYDAYYTFTSDFGPGVFLCAGGESDGETARLWTETGEDGSREELVLQRDGEDWHIRSFQTVQAAG
;
A
#
# COMPACT_ATOMS: atom_id res chain seq x y z
N MET A 1 -4.62 -5.25 21.72
CA MET A 1 -4.70 -6.64 21.21
C MET A 1 -4.31 -6.55 19.75
N LYS A 2 -3.03 -6.69 19.39
CA LYS A 2 -2.48 -7.94 18.84
C LYS A 2 -3.48 -8.73 17.98
N HIS A 3 -3.83 -8.16 16.85
CA HIS A 3 -4.22 -8.91 15.65
C HIS A 3 -3.15 -8.54 14.62
N GLN A 4 -1.97 -9.17 14.59
CA GLN A 4 -1.77 -10.49 13.98
C GLN A 4 -2.90 -10.87 13.02
N LEU A 5 -3.21 -10.00 12.07
CA LEU A 5 -3.80 -10.45 10.82
C LEU A 5 -2.65 -10.69 9.85
N MET A 6 -2.07 -11.87 10.03
CA MET A 6 -1.37 -12.60 9.00
C MET A 6 -2.42 -12.92 7.93
N VAL A 7 -2.81 -11.91 7.14
CA VAL A 7 -3.45 -12.15 5.85
C VAL A 7 -2.47 -13.03 5.08
N LEU A 8 -2.98 -14.07 4.45
CA LEU A 8 -2.23 -15.04 3.66
C LEU A 8 -1.46 -14.34 2.51
N SER A 9 -0.32 -13.69 2.78
CA SER A 9 0.14 -12.55 1.96
C SER A 9 1.44 -12.72 1.17
N ALA A 10 1.98 -13.93 1.03
CA ALA A 10 3.01 -14.19 -0.01
C ALA A 10 2.91 -15.62 -0.54
N LEU A 11 2.57 -16.57 0.35
CA LEU A 11 2.52 -18.01 0.04
C LEU A 11 1.62 -18.37 -1.17
N PHE A 12 0.51 -17.65 -1.36
CA PHE A 12 -0.38 -17.85 -2.52
C PHE A 12 0.22 -17.28 -3.82
N LEU A 13 0.93 -16.17 -3.74
CA LEU A 13 1.59 -15.56 -4.89
C LEU A 13 2.73 -16.47 -5.40
N CYS A 14 3.46 -17.12 -4.47
CA CYS A 14 4.52 -18.06 -4.79
C CYS A 14 4.00 -19.34 -5.47
N LEU A 15 2.85 -19.85 -5.02
CA LEU A 15 2.17 -20.99 -5.66
C LEU A 15 1.64 -20.63 -7.05
N ALA A 16 1.07 -19.43 -7.20
CA ALA A 16 0.47 -18.97 -8.45
C ALA A 16 1.50 -18.70 -9.55
N LEU A 17 2.69 -18.19 -9.20
CA LEU A 17 3.68 -17.77 -10.18
C LEU A 17 4.82 -18.77 -10.36
N GLY A 18 5.03 -19.67 -9.39
CA GLY A 18 6.08 -20.69 -9.40
C GLY A 18 5.73 -21.99 -10.15
N ALA A 19 4.46 -22.20 -10.50
CA ALA A 19 4.01 -23.35 -11.30
C ALA A 19 4.12 -23.14 -12.82
N CYS A 20 4.25 -21.88 -13.26
CA CYS A 20 4.50 -21.51 -14.65
C CYS A 20 5.96 -21.76 -15.02
N SER A 21 6.20 -22.87 -15.72
CA SER A 21 7.39 -23.21 -16.51
C SER A 21 8.66 -23.74 -15.80
N PRO A 22 9.26 -24.82 -16.32
CA PRO A 22 10.68 -25.06 -16.13
C PRO A 22 11.50 -23.97 -16.84
N ALA A 23 12.60 -23.55 -16.23
CA ALA A 23 13.46 -22.48 -16.76
C ALA A 23 13.80 -22.67 -18.26
N GLY A 24 13.38 -21.73 -19.10
CA GLY A 24 13.80 -21.62 -20.51
C GLY A 24 12.72 -21.67 -21.60
N GLU A 25 11.43 -21.82 -21.27
CA GLU A 25 10.34 -21.92 -22.28
C GLU A 25 9.56 -20.61 -22.55
N GLY A 26 9.99 -19.47 -21.99
CA GLY A 26 9.34 -18.17 -22.16
C GLY A 26 8.11 -17.99 -21.27
N PRO A 27 7.48 -16.78 -21.28
CA PRO A 27 6.36 -16.49 -20.40
C PRO A 27 5.14 -17.35 -20.73
N VAL A 28 4.55 -17.97 -19.71
CA VAL A 28 3.33 -18.76 -19.81
C VAL A 28 2.15 -17.99 -19.21
N PRO A 29 0.99 -17.94 -19.88
CA PRO A 29 -0.19 -17.28 -19.35
C PRO A 29 -0.68 -17.91 -18.04
N LEU A 30 -1.11 -17.07 -17.09
CA LEU A 30 -1.73 -17.51 -15.85
C LEU A 30 -3.08 -18.20 -16.12
N THR A 31 -3.35 -19.26 -15.36
CA THR A 31 -4.63 -19.94 -15.27
C THR A 31 -5.62 -19.13 -14.44
N GLN A 32 -6.92 -19.45 -14.56
CA GLN A 32 -7.94 -18.79 -13.73
C GLN A 32 -7.72 -19.00 -12.23
N GLU A 33 -7.27 -20.18 -11.82
CA GLU A 33 -6.96 -20.45 -10.41
C GLU A 33 -5.82 -19.57 -9.90
N GLU A 34 -4.77 -19.37 -10.69
CA GLU A 34 -3.65 -18.47 -10.36
C GLU A 34 -4.12 -17.01 -10.29
N ILE A 35 -4.98 -16.58 -11.21
CA ILE A 35 -5.60 -15.24 -11.17
C ILE A 35 -6.42 -15.05 -9.89
N ASP A 36 -7.22 -16.05 -9.49
CA ASP A 36 -8.03 -16.00 -8.27
C ASP A 36 -7.13 -15.92 -7.02
N GLN A 37 -6.00 -16.63 -7.00
CA GLN A 37 -5.01 -16.56 -5.92
C GLN A 37 -4.31 -15.19 -5.85
N VAL A 38 -3.94 -14.62 -7.00
CA VAL A 38 -3.40 -13.26 -7.10
C VAL A 38 -4.41 -12.24 -6.53
N ASN A 39 -5.68 -12.35 -6.93
CA ASN A 39 -6.73 -11.45 -6.46
C ASN A 39 -7.00 -11.59 -4.95
N ALA A 40 -6.89 -12.81 -4.40
CA ALA A 40 -6.98 -13.02 -2.96
C ALA A 40 -5.80 -12.39 -2.21
N ALA A 41 -4.58 -12.53 -2.73
CA ALA A 41 -3.37 -11.96 -2.13
C ALA A 41 -3.37 -10.42 -2.17
N PHE A 42 -3.77 -9.83 -3.30
CA PHE A 42 -3.87 -8.38 -3.50
C PHE A 42 -5.21 -7.77 -3.09
N SER A 43 -6.02 -8.47 -2.29
CA SER A 43 -7.30 -7.92 -1.81
C SER A 43 -7.07 -6.60 -1.10
N SER A 44 -7.67 -5.52 -1.60
CA SER A 44 -7.51 -4.17 -1.05
C SER A 44 -8.21 -3.97 0.28
N THR A 45 -9.11 -4.87 0.65
CA THR A 45 -9.91 -4.78 1.86
C THR A 45 -10.02 -6.12 2.59
N VAL A 46 -10.33 -6.01 3.87
CA VAL A 46 -10.73 -7.13 4.73
C VAL A 46 -11.95 -6.70 5.55
N GLU A 47 -12.87 -7.63 5.79
CA GLU A 47 -14.04 -7.39 6.64
C GLU A 47 -13.85 -8.06 8.00
N GLU A 48 -13.90 -7.26 9.07
CA GLU A 48 -13.82 -7.74 10.45
C GLU A 48 -14.92 -7.08 11.28
N GLU A 49 -15.65 -7.88 12.06
CA GLU A 49 -16.74 -7.39 12.93
C GLU A 49 -17.82 -6.55 12.19
N ASN A 50 -18.04 -6.83 10.90
CA ASN A 50 -18.91 -6.07 9.96
C ASN A 50 -18.39 -4.65 9.63
N VAL A 51 -17.09 -4.41 9.80
CA VAL A 51 -16.40 -3.19 9.37
C VAL A 51 -15.41 -3.57 8.28
N VAL A 52 -15.41 -2.80 7.20
CA VAL A 52 -14.46 -2.97 6.09
C VAL A 52 -13.24 -2.10 6.37
N TRP A 53 -12.08 -2.74 6.39
CA TRP A 53 -10.78 -2.12 6.56
C TRP A 53 -9.99 -2.24 5.26
N SER A 54 -9.11 -1.28 5.00
CA SER A 54 -8.10 -1.41 3.95
C SER A 54 -7.01 -2.40 4.37
N THR A 55 -6.39 -3.06 3.40
CA THR A 55 -5.18 -3.86 3.63
C THR A 55 -3.93 -3.02 3.35
N PRO A 56 -2.77 -3.33 3.96
CA PRO A 56 -1.54 -2.59 3.71
C PRO A 56 -1.11 -2.61 2.23
N VAL A 57 -1.30 -3.75 1.55
CA VAL A 57 -0.92 -3.93 0.14
C VAL A 57 -1.67 -2.99 -0.80
N SER A 58 -2.87 -2.52 -0.42
CA SER A 58 -3.64 -1.57 -1.22
C SER A 58 -2.89 -0.25 -1.49
N GLY A 59 -1.95 0.13 -0.61
CA GLY A 59 -1.11 1.32 -0.78
C GLY A 59 -0.23 1.27 -2.03
N PHE A 60 0.15 0.08 -2.51
CA PHE A 60 0.92 -0.05 -3.76
C PHE A 60 0.13 0.30 -5.01
N PHE A 61 -1.20 0.40 -4.91
CA PHE A 61 -2.12 0.63 -6.02
C PHE A 61 -2.81 2.00 -5.96
N THR A 62 -2.33 2.92 -5.11
CA THR A 62 -2.83 4.31 -5.03
C THR A 62 -2.10 5.27 -5.96
N SER A 63 -0.98 4.84 -6.55
CA SER A 63 -0.16 5.62 -7.49
C SER A 63 0.53 4.72 -8.51
N HIS A 64 1.07 5.30 -9.58
CA HIS A 64 1.76 4.57 -10.65
C HIS A 64 3.25 4.91 -10.69
N TYR A 65 4.10 3.91 -10.88
CA TYR A 65 5.56 4.01 -10.81
C TYR A 65 6.25 2.96 -11.68
N ALA A 66 7.38 3.35 -12.29
CA ALA A 66 8.24 2.45 -13.06
C ALA A 66 9.21 1.63 -12.18
N ASP A 67 9.52 2.16 -11.00
CA ASP A 67 10.34 1.54 -9.96
C ASP A 67 9.60 1.77 -8.65
N VAL A 68 9.34 0.71 -7.89
CA VAL A 68 8.63 0.77 -6.60
C VAL A 68 9.23 1.77 -5.62
N ARG A 69 10.53 2.08 -5.74
CA ARG A 69 11.20 3.12 -4.95
C ARG A 69 10.74 4.54 -5.28
N GLU A 70 10.02 4.73 -6.39
CA GLU A 70 9.44 6.00 -6.86
C GLU A 70 7.94 6.12 -6.54
N LEU A 71 7.34 5.19 -5.77
CA LEU A 71 5.93 5.27 -5.40
C LEU A 71 5.60 6.62 -4.73
N ASP A 72 4.37 7.11 -4.91
CA ASP A 72 3.91 8.29 -4.19
C ASP A 72 3.65 7.91 -2.73
N PHE A 73 4.57 8.28 -1.85
CA PHE A 73 4.53 7.84 -0.47
C PHE A 73 3.39 8.50 0.34
N VAL A 74 2.93 9.69 -0.08
CA VAL A 74 1.76 10.33 0.54
C VAL A 74 0.50 9.53 0.20
N GLU A 75 0.31 9.19 -1.07
CA GLU A 75 -0.84 8.38 -1.50
C GLU A 75 -0.76 6.93 -1.00
N PHE A 76 0.44 6.35 -0.84
CA PHE A 76 0.63 5.04 -0.23
C PHE A 76 0.10 5.00 1.22
N LEU A 77 0.40 6.03 2.01
CA LEU A 77 -0.01 6.11 3.42
C LEU A 77 -1.50 6.49 3.59
N ARG A 78 -2.10 7.14 2.59
CA ARG A 78 -3.42 7.78 2.70
C ARG A 78 -4.52 6.87 3.24
N TYR A 79 -4.55 5.62 2.80
CA TYR A 79 -5.52 4.60 3.24
C TYR A 79 -4.82 3.41 3.91
N PHE A 80 -3.58 3.56 4.35
CA PHE A 80 -2.89 2.50 5.08
C PHE A 80 -3.67 2.18 6.36
N PRO A 81 -3.86 0.90 6.72
CA PRO A 81 -4.53 0.55 7.97
C PRO A 81 -3.63 0.96 9.13
N GLY A 82 -3.87 2.16 9.66
CA GLY A 82 -3.04 2.74 10.71
C GLY A 82 -3.04 1.93 11.99
N ASP A 83 -2.07 2.20 12.86
CA ASP A 83 -1.87 1.57 14.16
C ASP A 83 -2.73 2.22 15.27
N GLY A 84 -3.84 2.85 14.86
CA GLY A 84 -4.79 3.57 15.70
C GLY A 84 -4.91 5.06 15.34
N THR A 85 -5.85 5.73 16.02
CA THR A 85 -6.06 7.18 15.94
C THR A 85 -5.50 7.87 17.18
N LEU A 86 -5.05 9.12 17.05
CA LEU A 86 -4.77 9.95 18.22
C LEU A 86 -6.07 10.30 18.93
N GLU A 87 -6.06 10.14 20.24
CA GLU A 87 -7.16 10.49 21.13
C GLU A 87 -6.76 11.66 22.04
N ASP A 88 -7.70 12.24 22.79
CA ASP A 88 -7.41 13.36 23.69
C ASP A 88 -6.41 13.02 24.81
N THR A 89 -6.09 11.74 25.01
CA THR A 89 -5.01 11.28 25.88
C THR A 89 -3.61 11.47 25.28
N ASP A 90 -3.50 11.63 23.96
CA ASP A 90 -2.25 11.77 23.22
C ASP A 90 -1.86 13.24 22.97
N GLN A 91 -2.18 14.16 23.91
CA GLN A 91 -2.03 15.60 23.69
C GLN A 91 -0.61 16.05 23.34
N GLU A 92 0.41 15.42 23.95
CA GLU A 92 1.81 15.77 23.70
C GLU A 92 2.21 15.43 22.25
N GLU A 93 1.74 14.29 21.75
CA GLU A 93 1.98 13.84 20.39
C GLU A 93 1.23 14.71 19.37
N PHE A 94 -0.04 15.01 19.66
CA PHE A 94 -0.84 15.91 18.83
C PHE A 94 -0.23 17.32 18.77
N ALA A 95 0.26 17.85 19.89
CA ALA A 95 0.94 19.14 19.93
C ALA A 95 2.25 19.12 19.13
N ALA A 96 3.01 18.03 19.17
CA ALA A 96 4.20 17.85 18.34
C ALA A 96 3.84 17.79 16.84
N LEU A 97 2.77 17.08 16.48
CA LEU A 97 2.26 17.02 15.10
C LEU A 97 1.83 18.41 14.61
N ALA A 98 1.11 19.16 15.45
CA ALA A 98 0.67 20.50 15.16
C ALA A 98 1.82 21.54 15.14
N ALA A 99 3.01 21.19 15.62
CA ALA A 99 4.19 22.02 15.51
C ALA A 99 4.92 21.87 14.15
N LEU A 100 4.56 20.87 13.33
CA LEU A 100 5.14 20.71 12.00
C LEU A 100 4.77 21.90 11.09
N PRO A 101 5.76 22.59 10.51
CA PRO A 101 5.52 23.79 9.72
C PRO A 101 4.80 23.48 8.41
N GLY A 102 4.08 24.47 7.88
CA GLY A 102 3.47 24.39 6.53
C GLY A 102 2.19 23.57 6.45
N THR A 103 1.62 23.15 7.57
CA THR A 103 0.34 22.43 7.63
C THR A 103 -0.81 23.35 8.04
N SER A 104 -2.02 23.07 7.55
CA SER A 104 -3.24 23.76 8.00
C SER A 104 -3.54 23.47 9.48
N LEU A 105 -3.08 22.32 9.99
CA LEU A 105 -3.16 21.98 11.40
C LEU A 105 -2.33 22.94 12.26
N ALA A 106 -1.10 23.27 11.86
CA ALA A 106 -0.25 24.19 12.61
C ALA A 106 -0.87 25.59 12.76
N GLU A 107 -1.48 26.10 11.69
CA GLU A 107 -2.19 27.39 11.72
C GLU A 107 -3.44 27.34 12.62
N ALA A 108 -4.21 26.25 12.53
CA ALA A 108 -5.39 26.05 13.38
C ALA A 108 -5.01 25.91 14.86
N TYR A 109 -3.92 25.22 15.16
CA TYR A 109 -3.42 25.03 16.52
C TYR A 109 -2.88 26.34 17.11
N ALA A 110 -2.06 27.08 16.36
CA ALA A 110 -1.50 28.36 16.80
C ALA A 110 -2.57 29.44 17.05
N SER A 111 -3.70 29.37 16.33
CA SER A 111 -4.86 30.26 16.55
C SER A 111 -5.79 29.81 17.69
N GLY A 112 -5.52 28.65 18.30
CA GLY A 112 -6.37 28.05 19.32
C GLY A 112 -7.70 27.52 18.78
N ARG A 113 -7.82 27.34 17.46
CA ARG A 113 -9.02 26.81 16.81
C ARG A 113 -9.22 25.34 17.12
N TRP A 114 -8.14 24.56 17.06
CA TRP A 114 -8.10 23.12 17.36
C TRP A 114 -6.92 22.85 18.27
N THR A 115 -7.17 22.32 19.46
CA THR A 115 -6.16 22.14 20.51
C THR A 115 -6.01 20.70 20.98
N SER A 116 -6.91 19.83 20.54
CA SER A 116 -6.94 18.39 20.83
C SER A 116 -7.36 17.60 19.58
N PRO A 117 -7.04 16.29 19.49
CA PRO A 117 -7.51 15.44 18.40
C PRO A 117 -9.03 15.47 18.20
N SER A 118 -9.82 15.47 19.29
CA SER A 118 -11.30 15.49 19.19
C SER A 118 -11.89 16.81 18.67
N ASP A 119 -11.09 17.89 18.61
CA ASP A 119 -11.52 19.15 17.99
C ASP A 119 -11.57 19.07 16.46
N LEU A 120 -10.86 18.09 15.85
CA LEU A 120 -10.81 17.95 14.40
C LEU A 120 -12.10 17.32 13.86
N PRO A 121 -12.58 17.75 12.69
CA PRO A 121 -13.72 17.12 12.02
C PRO A 121 -13.37 15.77 11.39
N VAL A 122 -12.10 15.36 11.45
CA VAL A 122 -11.54 14.16 10.83
C VAL A 122 -10.61 13.46 11.82
N PRO A 123 -10.46 12.13 11.75
CA PRO A 123 -9.52 11.41 12.60
C PRO A 123 -8.07 11.81 12.29
N VAL A 124 -7.18 11.58 13.25
CA VAL A 124 -5.73 11.66 13.08
C VAL A 124 -5.17 10.26 13.16
N HIS A 125 -4.88 9.64 12.02
CA HIS A 125 -4.34 8.28 11.99
C HIS A 125 -2.86 8.31 12.34
N ARG A 126 -2.44 7.42 13.23
CA ARG A 126 -1.04 7.14 13.55
C ARG A 126 -0.63 5.88 12.78
N ILE A 127 0.47 5.95 12.03
CA ILE A 127 0.98 4.83 11.24
C ILE A 127 2.46 4.65 11.62
N LEU A 128 2.79 3.58 12.33
CA LEU A 128 4.16 3.32 12.77
C LEU A 128 5.06 3.03 11.57
N ARG A 129 6.28 3.58 11.59
CA ARG A 129 7.29 3.29 10.56
C ARG A 129 7.56 1.80 10.44
N SER A 130 7.59 1.08 11.55
CA SER A 130 7.76 -0.37 11.56
C SER A 130 6.66 -1.13 10.81
N SER A 131 5.41 -0.65 10.85
CA SER A 131 4.28 -1.28 10.14
C SER A 131 4.39 -1.03 8.63
N VAL A 132 4.83 0.17 8.25
CA VAL A 132 5.13 0.53 6.86
C VAL A 132 6.30 -0.28 6.31
N ASP A 133 7.43 -0.30 7.04
CA ASP A 133 8.62 -1.06 6.63
C ASP A 133 8.31 -2.55 6.50
N ALA A 134 7.57 -3.15 7.43
CA ALA A 134 7.15 -4.54 7.32
C ALA A 134 6.32 -4.82 6.04
N THR A 135 5.46 -3.87 5.66
CA THR A 135 4.66 -3.98 4.43
C THR A 135 5.53 -3.83 3.18
N LEU A 136 6.45 -2.87 3.18
CA LEU A 136 7.38 -2.67 2.06
C LEU A 136 8.34 -3.86 1.90
N GLU A 137 8.80 -4.45 3.00
CA GLU A 137 9.66 -5.63 2.99
C GLU A 137 8.90 -6.84 2.44
N GLU A 138 7.70 -7.09 2.94
CA GLU A 138 6.86 -8.22 2.50
C GLU A 138 6.56 -8.14 0.99
N TRP A 139 6.09 -6.99 0.53
CA TRP A 139 5.53 -6.88 -0.82
C TRP A 139 6.50 -6.38 -1.88
N ALA A 140 7.60 -5.73 -1.49
CA ALA A 140 8.54 -5.12 -2.42
C ALA A 140 10.02 -5.43 -2.11
N GLY A 141 10.32 -6.06 -0.96
CA GLY A 141 11.69 -6.36 -0.56
C GLY A 141 12.53 -5.09 -0.33
N ILE A 142 11.89 -3.99 0.09
CA ILE A 142 12.53 -2.71 0.38
C ILE A 142 12.04 -2.15 1.73
N THR A 143 12.66 -1.09 2.21
CA THR A 143 12.20 -0.31 3.38
C THR A 143 11.93 1.14 3.00
N THR A 144 11.42 1.94 3.93
CA THR A 144 11.29 3.39 3.75
C THR A 144 12.63 4.09 3.46
N GLU A 145 13.78 3.49 3.79
CA GLU A 145 15.11 4.03 3.46
C GLU A 145 15.47 3.91 1.98
N ASP A 146 14.84 2.98 1.27
CA ASP A 146 15.07 2.76 -0.16
C ASP A 146 14.21 3.68 -1.05
N LEU A 147 13.19 4.33 -0.47
CA LEU A 147 12.33 5.25 -1.19
C LEU A 147 13.10 6.48 -1.65
N ARG A 148 12.88 6.90 -2.89
CA ARG A 148 13.59 8.05 -3.48
C ARG A 148 13.07 9.40 -2.96
N SER A 149 11.84 9.42 -2.44
CA SER A 149 11.24 10.59 -1.84
C SER A 149 10.27 10.18 -0.74
N THR A 150 10.34 10.90 0.38
CA THR A 150 9.33 10.88 1.44
C THR A 150 8.72 12.27 1.64
N ASP A 151 8.95 13.19 0.70
CA ASP A 151 8.46 14.56 0.78
C ASP A 151 6.93 14.60 0.86
N GLY A 152 6.41 15.47 1.74
CA GLY A 152 4.97 15.68 1.91
C GLY A 152 4.31 14.79 2.97
N VAL A 153 4.99 13.77 3.49
CA VAL A 153 4.46 13.00 4.64
C VAL A 153 4.63 13.77 5.94
N LEU A 154 3.72 13.54 6.87
CA LEU A 154 3.82 14.06 8.23
C LEU A 154 4.47 12.97 9.08
N TYR A 155 5.70 13.19 9.53
CA TYR A 155 6.46 12.22 10.32
C TYR A 155 6.96 12.87 11.61
N LEU A 156 6.81 12.16 12.73
CA LEU A 156 7.39 12.55 14.02
C LEU A 156 8.41 11.50 14.46
N GLU A 157 9.69 11.87 14.40
CA GLU A 157 10.82 11.01 14.78
C GLU A 157 10.71 10.52 16.25
N ALA A 158 10.22 11.35 17.16
CA ALA A 158 10.08 10.99 18.58
C ALA A 158 9.09 9.83 18.82
N TYR A 159 8.15 9.62 17.88
CA TYR A 159 7.13 8.58 17.94
C TYR A 159 7.36 7.48 16.89
N ASP A 160 8.35 7.68 16.01
CA ASP A 160 8.64 6.84 14.84
C ASP A 160 7.37 6.50 14.03
N ALA A 161 6.57 7.54 13.75
CA ALA A 161 5.25 7.39 13.15
C ALA A 161 4.96 8.47 12.10
N TYR A 162 4.23 8.05 11.07
CA TYR A 162 3.59 8.89 10.07
C TYR A 162 2.14 9.21 10.47
N TYR A 163 1.60 10.30 9.92
CA TYR A 163 0.24 10.75 10.23
C TYR A 163 -0.55 11.14 8.99
N THR A 164 -1.83 10.76 8.95
CA THR A 164 -2.80 11.16 7.93
C THR A 164 -4.10 11.64 8.57
N PHE A 165 -4.86 12.45 7.84
CA PHE A 165 -6.15 13.00 8.29
C PHE A 165 -7.33 12.49 7.44
N THR A 166 -7.15 11.34 6.79
CA THR A 166 -8.11 10.78 5.84
C THR A 166 -9.42 10.41 6.54
N SER A 167 -10.55 10.92 6.04
CA SER A 167 -11.88 10.66 6.60
C SER A 167 -12.82 9.89 5.66
N ASP A 168 -12.46 9.79 4.39
CA ASP A 168 -13.14 8.99 3.38
C ASP A 168 -12.49 7.59 3.28
N PHE A 169 -13.03 6.75 2.39
CA PHE A 169 -12.54 5.39 2.19
C PHE A 169 -12.35 5.13 0.69
N GLY A 170 -11.10 4.90 0.28
CA GLY A 170 -10.73 4.70 -1.11
C GLY A 170 -9.38 3.99 -1.29
N PRO A 171 -9.16 2.81 -0.69
CA PRO A 171 -7.92 2.07 -0.87
C PRO A 171 -7.64 1.80 -2.35
N GLY A 172 -6.37 1.76 -2.73
CA GLY A 172 -5.95 1.42 -4.10
C GLY A 172 -6.40 0.01 -4.47
N VAL A 173 -6.74 -0.21 -5.74
CA VAL A 173 -7.28 -1.49 -6.22
C VAL A 173 -6.52 -1.99 -7.44
N PHE A 174 -6.10 -3.25 -7.38
CA PHE A 174 -5.64 -4.01 -8.53
C PHE A 174 -6.45 -5.30 -8.62
N LEU A 175 -7.27 -5.42 -9.68
CA LEU A 175 -8.03 -6.62 -9.97
C LEU A 175 -7.41 -7.30 -11.19
N CYS A 176 -6.64 -8.36 -10.94
CA CYS A 176 -6.00 -9.15 -11.97
C CYS A 176 -7.06 -9.81 -12.86
N ALA A 177 -6.99 -9.54 -14.16
CA ALA A 177 -7.80 -10.19 -15.19
C ALA A 177 -6.97 -11.15 -16.06
N GLY A 178 -5.65 -11.03 -16.01
CA GLY A 178 -4.73 -11.91 -16.70
C GLY A 178 -3.28 -11.62 -16.34
N GLY A 179 -2.40 -12.51 -16.75
CA GLY A 179 -0.97 -12.35 -16.54
C GLY A 179 -0.17 -13.38 -17.31
N GLU A 180 1.15 -13.21 -17.33
CA GLU A 180 2.11 -14.22 -17.75
C GLU A 180 3.30 -14.26 -16.78
N SER A 181 3.90 -15.43 -16.62
CA SER A 181 5.10 -15.64 -15.80
C SER A 181 6.10 -16.53 -16.53
N ASP A 182 7.39 -16.20 -16.44
CA ASP A 182 8.48 -17.06 -16.91
C ASP A 182 9.18 -17.83 -15.76
N GLY A 183 8.63 -17.72 -14.55
CA GLY A 183 9.16 -18.34 -13.33
C GLY A 183 10.15 -17.46 -12.55
N GLU A 184 10.63 -16.37 -13.14
CA GLU A 184 11.51 -15.37 -12.50
C GLU A 184 10.86 -13.98 -12.45
N THR A 185 10.11 -13.62 -13.48
CA THR A 185 9.34 -12.37 -13.59
C THR A 185 7.90 -12.71 -13.99
N ALA A 186 6.96 -11.99 -13.40
CA ALA A 186 5.55 -12.07 -13.76
C ALA A 186 5.03 -10.69 -14.14
N ARG A 187 4.23 -10.64 -15.21
CA ARG A 187 3.52 -9.45 -15.65
C ARG A 187 2.03 -9.72 -15.56
N LEU A 188 1.35 -8.98 -14.70
CA LEU A 188 -0.07 -9.10 -14.42
C LEU A 188 -0.79 -7.85 -14.94
N TRP A 189 -2.04 -7.98 -15.34
CA TRP A 189 -2.81 -6.84 -15.84
C TRP A 189 -4.30 -6.91 -15.49
N THR A 190 -4.92 -5.73 -15.43
CA THR A 190 -6.38 -5.58 -15.30
C THR A 190 -7.08 -5.83 -16.63
N GLU A 191 -8.43 -5.85 -16.62
CA GLU A 191 -9.19 -5.72 -17.86
C GLU A 191 -8.81 -4.43 -18.59
N THR A 192 -8.82 -4.49 -19.92
CA THR A 192 -8.61 -3.31 -20.76
C THR A 192 -9.87 -2.46 -20.77
N GLY A 193 -9.74 -1.19 -20.40
CA GLY A 193 -10.81 -0.20 -20.45
C GLY A 193 -11.23 0.15 -21.88
N GLU A 194 -12.35 0.86 -22.00
CA GLU A 194 -12.91 1.28 -23.30
C GLU A 194 -11.94 2.15 -24.12
N ASP A 195 -11.06 2.90 -23.44
CA ASP A 195 -10.04 3.75 -24.04
C ASP A 195 -8.77 2.98 -24.46
N GLY A 196 -8.76 1.66 -24.27
CA GLY A 196 -7.61 0.80 -24.57
C GLY A 196 -6.54 0.79 -23.49
N SER A 197 -6.72 1.51 -22.38
CA SER A 197 -5.79 1.48 -21.25
C SER A 197 -6.02 0.27 -20.34
N ARG A 198 -4.97 -0.18 -19.65
CA ARG A 198 -5.05 -1.14 -18.56
C ARG A 198 -3.94 -0.85 -17.55
N GLU A 199 -4.10 -1.33 -16.33
CA GLU A 199 -3.02 -1.31 -15.36
C GLU A 199 -2.17 -2.58 -15.49
N GLU A 200 -0.86 -2.41 -15.37
CA GLU A 200 0.13 -3.47 -15.46
C GLU A 200 1.01 -3.49 -14.23
N LEU A 201 1.08 -4.64 -13.57
CA LEU A 201 1.86 -4.91 -12.37
C LEU A 201 2.99 -5.88 -12.73
N VAL A 202 4.23 -5.50 -12.44
CA VAL A 202 5.40 -6.37 -12.62
C VAL A 202 5.89 -6.85 -11.28
N LEU A 203 6.02 -8.18 -11.16
CA LEU A 203 6.56 -8.87 -10.01
C LEU A 203 7.90 -9.53 -10.39
N GLN A 204 8.85 -9.53 -9.47
CA GLN A 204 10.12 -10.23 -9.60
C GLN A 204 10.26 -11.21 -8.45
N ARG A 205 10.64 -12.44 -8.77
CA ARG A 205 10.96 -13.46 -7.78
C ARG A 205 12.24 -13.10 -7.02
N ASP A 206 12.23 -13.30 -5.71
CA ASP A 206 13.38 -13.23 -4.83
C ASP A 206 13.39 -14.44 -3.90
N GLY A 207 14.19 -15.45 -4.24
CA GLY A 207 14.15 -16.74 -3.56
C GLY A 207 12.80 -17.45 -3.70
N GLU A 208 12.10 -17.61 -2.58
CA GLU A 208 10.76 -18.19 -2.55
C GLU A 208 9.68 -17.13 -2.68
N ASP A 209 9.99 -15.84 -2.51
CA ASP A 209 9.04 -14.74 -2.47
C ASP A 209 8.91 -14.03 -3.82
N TRP A 210 7.86 -13.22 -3.96
CA TRP A 210 7.61 -12.37 -5.12
C TRP A 210 7.41 -10.94 -4.68
N HIS A 211 8.10 -10.02 -5.33
CA HIS A 211 8.10 -8.60 -4.97
C HIS A 211 7.62 -7.71 -6.10
N ILE A 212 6.78 -6.74 -5.76
CA ILE A 212 6.31 -5.66 -6.62
C ILE A 212 7.49 -4.80 -7.05
N ARG A 213 7.64 -4.61 -8.37
CA ARG A 213 8.69 -3.77 -8.96
C ARG A 213 8.15 -2.53 -9.66
N SER A 214 6.99 -2.64 -10.29
CA SER A 214 6.34 -1.50 -10.97
C SER A 214 4.85 -1.68 -11.05
N PHE A 215 4.11 -0.58 -11.08
CA PHE A 215 2.68 -0.54 -11.34
C PHE A 215 2.37 0.64 -12.26
N GLN A 216 1.90 0.38 -13.48
CA GLN A 216 1.80 1.40 -14.52
C GLN A 216 0.52 1.28 -15.34
N THR A 217 -0.04 2.43 -15.74
CA THR A 217 -1.03 2.46 -16.80
C THR A 217 -0.36 2.33 -18.16
N VAL A 218 -0.77 1.34 -18.94
CA VAL A 218 -0.25 1.08 -20.29
C VAL A 218 -1.39 1.03 -21.31
N GLN A 219 -1.04 1.20 -22.59
CA GLN A 219 -1.97 0.94 -23.69
C GLN A 219 -1.91 -0.55 -24.05
N ALA A 220 -3.05 -1.22 -24.04
CA ALA A 220 -3.13 -2.61 -24.47
C ALA A 220 -2.72 -2.70 -25.95
N ALA A 221 -1.85 -3.65 -26.27
CA ALA A 221 -1.55 -3.98 -27.66
C ALA A 221 -2.84 -4.51 -28.31
N GLY A 222 -3.30 -3.83 -29.37
CA GLY A 222 -4.48 -4.21 -30.15
C GLY A 222 -4.28 -5.42 -31.05
#